data_AF-A0A7W8NPB0-F1
#
_entry.id   AF-A0A7W8NPB0-F1
#
_cell.length_a   1.000
_cell.length_b   1.000
_cell.length_c   1.000
_cell.angle_alpha   90.00
_cell.angle_beta   90.00
_cell.angle_gamma   90.00
#
_symmetry.space_group_name_H-M   'P 1'
#
loop_
_entity.id
_entity.type
_entity.pdbx_description
1 polymer ?
#
loop_
_entity_poly.entity_id
_entity_poly.type
_entity_poly.pdbx_seq_one_letter_code
_entity_poly.pdbx_strand_id
1 'polypeptide(L)'
;MTRTPWSAEGTVLTLDAAQWQSFLDGLYERDDGLAVREPGVSYPPDEAVDAYALSAYAEALRSGEVDGDVWGTLEDLDETAATEDEAWDKITAFYLDRGCVLLRVTGLDEPEEWILAGDLAARVGLPSVGA
;
A
#
# COMPACT_ATOMS: atom_id res chain seq x y z
N MET A 1 -17.69 -16.18 5.73
CA MET A 1 -16.69 -15.20 6.19
C MET A 1 -15.35 -15.91 6.22
N THR A 2 -14.67 -15.98 5.08
CA THR A 2 -13.35 -16.61 4.99
C THR A 2 -12.33 -15.53 5.33
N ARG A 3 -11.74 -15.64 6.52
CA ARG A 3 -10.67 -14.76 7.00
C ARG A 3 -9.46 -14.85 6.07
N THR A 4 -8.84 -13.72 5.87
CA THR A 4 -7.83 -13.36 4.87
C THR A 4 -6.52 -14.17 4.96
N PRO A 5 -5.83 -14.45 3.84
CA PRO A 5 -4.65 -15.32 3.78
C PRO A 5 -3.30 -14.62 4.02
N TRP A 6 -3.30 -13.33 4.43
CA TRP A 6 -2.06 -12.57 4.65
C TRP A 6 -1.63 -12.54 6.12
N SER A 7 -0.32 -12.40 6.35
CA SER A 7 0.26 -12.29 7.69
C SER A 7 0.38 -10.82 8.10
N ALA A 8 0.02 -10.53 9.35
CA ALA A 8 0.08 -9.19 9.92
C ALA A 8 0.96 -9.20 11.18
N GLU A 9 1.94 -8.30 11.24
CA GLU A 9 2.74 -8.01 12.43
C GLU A 9 2.66 -6.51 12.72
N GLY A 10 1.83 -6.12 13.69
CA GLY A 10 1.56 -4.70 13.92
C GLY A 10 0.98 -4.03 12.67
N THR A 11 1.47 -2.83 12.33
CA THR A 11 1.05 -2.05 11.16
C THR A 11 1.70 -2.48 9.84
N VAL A 12 2.37 -3.64 9.81
CA VAL A 12 2.98 -4.20 8.60
C VAL A 12 2.19 -5.43 8.13
N LEU A 13 1.81 -5.43 6.85
CA LEU A 13 1.11 -6.50 6.17
C LEU A 13 1.98 -7.06 5.06
N THR A 14 2.13 -8.38 5.03
CA THR A 14 2.91 -9.06 3.99
C THR A 14 1.99 -9.83 3.06
N LEU A 15 2.09 -9.54 1.76
CA LEU A 15 1.44 -10.24 0.66
C LEU A 15 2.48 -11.00 -0.17
N ASP A 16 2.09 -12.13 -0.76
CA ASP A 16 2.78 -12.64 -1.95
C ASP A 16 2.24 -11.96 -3.22
N ALA A 17 2.89 -12.20 -4.37
CA ALA A 17 2.48 -11.62 -5.65
C ALA A 17 1.03 -11.94 -6.06
N ALA A 18 0.51 -13.13 -5.74
CA ALA A 18 -0.87 -13.51 -6.08
C ALA A 18 -1.89 -12.80 -5.17
N GLN A 19 -1.54 -12.63 -3.90
CA GLN A 19 -2.33 -11.87 -2.94
C GLN A 19 -2.34 -10.38 -3.28
N TRP A 20 -1.22 -9.83 -3.75
CA TRP A 20 -1.12 -8.46 -4.27
C TRP A 20 -2.07 -8.25 -5.45
N GLN A 21 -2.02 -9.11 -6.46
CA GLN A 21 -2.93 -9.01 -7.59
C GLN A 21 -4.40 -9.14 -7.15
N SER A 22 -4.69 -10.10 -6.26
CA SER A 22 -6.06 -10.29 -5.73
C SER A 22 -6.54 -9.08 -4.93
N PHE A 23 -5.63 -8.36 -4.27
CA PHE A 23 -5.92 -7.12 -3.57
C PHE A 23 -6.33 -6.03 -4.57
N LEU A 24 -5.49 -5.75 -5.58
CA LEU A 24 -5.79 -4.75 -6.63
C LEU A 24 -7.09 -5.07 -7.39
N ASP A 25 -7.27 -6.32 -7.81
CA ASP A 25 -8.48 -6.79 -8.50
C ASP A 25 -9.76 -6.62 -7.65
N GLY A 26 -9.60 -6.61 -6.33
CA GLY A 26 -10.66 -6.38 -5.36
C GLY A 26 -11.06 -4.92 -5.21
N LEU A 27 -10.32 -3.97 -5.81
CA LEU A 27 -10.55 -2.54 -5.65
C LEU A 27 -11.19 -1.92 -6.89
N TYR A 28 -11.87 -0.81 -6.67
CA TYR A 28 -12.31 0.08 -7.74
C TYR A 28 -12.09 1.54 -7.34
N GLU A 29 -11.90 2.39 -8.35
CA GLU A 29 -11.78 3.83 -8.19
C GLU A 29 -13.02 4.53 -8.75
N ARG A 30 -13.62 5.44 -7.98
CA ARG A 30 -14.72 6.31 -8.42
C ARG A 30 -14.75 7.58 -7.59
N ASP A 31 -15.03 8.71 -8.24
CA ASP A 31 -15.17 10.02 -7.60
C ASP A 31 -13.93 10.38 -6.73
N ASP A 32 -12.73 10.17 -7.27
CA ASP A 32 -11.42 10.37 -6.61
C ASP A 32 -11.26 9.56 -5.30
N GLY A 33 -11.96 8.42 -5.21
CA GLY A 33 -11.95 7.55 -4.04
C GLY A 33 -11.74 6.09 -4.38
N LEU A 34 -10.95 5.42 -3.54
CA LEU A 34 -10.69 3.99 -3.60
C LEU A 34 -11.61 3.21 -2.65
N ALA A 35 -12.20 2.10 -3.14
CA ALA A 35 -13.08 1.24 -2.35
C ALA A 35 -13.05 -0.23 -2.81
N VAL A 36 -13.62 -1.12 -2.00
CA VAL A 36 -13.67 -2.57 -2.26
C VAL A 36 -14.88 -2.92 -3.14
N ARG A 37 -14.67 -3.76 -4.15
CA ARG A 37 -15.72 -4.29 -5.02
C ARG A 37 -16.68 -5.18 -4.25
N GLU A 38 -17.97 -5.01 -4.49
CA GLU A 38 -19.03 -5.83 -3.92
C GLU A 38 -19.36 -7.04 -4.81
N PRO A 39 -19.56 -8.24 -4.23
CA PRO A 39 -19.97 -9.41 -4.99
C PRO A 39 -21.30 -9.21 -5.71
N GLY A 40 -21.32 -9.47 -7.02
CA GLY A 40 -22.52 -9.37 -7.85
C GLY A 40 -22.82 -7.97 -8.41
N VAL A 41 -21.99 -6.97 -8.08
CA VAL A 41 -22.05 -5.63 -8.67
C VAL A 41 -21.16 -5.58 -9.92
N SER A 42 -21.65 -4.94 -10.98
CA SER A 42 -20.88 -4.70 -12.21
C SER A 42 -20.18 -3.35 -12.10
N TYR A 43 -18.90 -3.33 -12.43
CA TYR A 43 -18.06 -2.13 -12.43
C TYR A 43 -17.50 -1.92 -13.84
N PRO A 44 -17.52 -0.68 -14.36
CA PRO A 44 -16.85 -0.31 -15.60
C PRO A 44 -15.35 -0.65 -15.59
N PRO A 45 -14.74 -0.98 -16.74
CA PRO A 45 -13.30 -1.27 -16.83
C PRO A 45 -12.40 -0.08 -16.48
N ASP A 46 -12.87 1.14 -16.70
CA ASP A 46 -12.18 2.40 -16.35
C ASP A 46 -12.15 2.67 -14.84
N GLU A 47 -12.88 1.89 -14.05
CA GLU A 47 -12.80 1.90 -12.57
C GLU A 47 -11.87 0.81 -12.03
N ALA A 48 -11.14 0.09 -12.90
CA ALA A 48 -10.13 -0.88 -12.47
C ALA A 48 -8.94 -0.18 -11.81
N VAL A 49 -8.41 -0.79 -10.76
CA VAL A 49 -7.27 -0.27 -10.00
C VAL A 49 -6.07 -1.16 -10.30
N ASP A 50 -5.01 -0.54 -10.81
CA ASP A 50 -3.67 -1.12 -10.90
C ASP A 50 -2.72 -0.43 -9.90
N ALA A 51 -1.44 -0.81 -9.91
CA ALA A 51 -0.43 -0.21 -9.04
C ALA A 51 -0.29 1.32 -9.28
N TYR A 52 -0.41 1.76 -10.54
CA TYR A 52 -0.33 3.18 -10.88
C TYR A 52 -1.52 3.95 -10.29
N ALA A 53 -2.74 3.43 -10.42
CA ALA A 53 -3.94 4.01 -9.80
C ALA A 53 -3.83 4.04 -8.27
N LEU A 54 -3.32 2.98 -7.63
CA LEU A 54 -3.09 2.96 -6.19
C LEU A 54 -2.08 4.02 -5.73
N SER A 55 -1.07 4.33 -6.55
CA SER A 55 -0.01 5.28 -6.18
C SER A 55 -0.50 6.70 -5.90
N ALA A 56 -1.61 7.12 -6.51
CA ALA A 56 -2.26 8.39 -6.21
C ALA A 56 -2.79 8.49 -4.76
N TYR A 57 -2.93 7.36 -4.08
CA TYR A 57 -3.46 7.25 -2.71
C TYR A 57 -2.40 6.83 -1.68
N ALA A 58 -1.17 6.53 -2.13
CA ALA A 58 -0.09 6.14 -1.24
C ALA A 58 0.55 7.38 -0.59
N GLU A 59 0.91 7.25 0.68
CA GLU A 59 1.66 8.29 1.40
C GLU A 59 3.13 8.30 0.99
N ALA A 60 3.68 7.11 0.73
CA ALA A 60 4.98 6.86 0.14
C ALA A 60 5.03 5.43 -0.40
N LEU A 61 5.90 5.16 -1.36
CA LEU A 61 6.07 3.82 -1.91
C LEU A 61 7.53 3.57 -2.33
N ARG A 62 7.91 2.29 -2.32
CA ARG A 62 9.12 1.79 -2.96
C ARG A 62 8.72 0.61 -3.85
N SER A 63 8.63 0.87 -5.15
CA SER A 63 8.13 -0.08 -6.15
C SER A 63 9.12 -0.18 -7.31
N GLY A 64 9.22 -1.37 -7.90
CA GLY A 64 9.90 -1.56 -9.18
C GLY A 64 9.07 -1.13 -10.40
N GLU A 65 7.75 -1.01 -10.23
CA GLU A 65 6.82 -0.65 -11.32
C GLU A 65 6.46 0.84 -11.32
N VAL A 66 6.37 1.46 -10.14
CA VAL A 66 5.98 2.86 -9.96
C VAL A 66 7.11 3.65 -9.29
N ASP A 67 7.45 4.81 -9.86
CA ASP A 67 8.45 5.72 -9.28
C ASP A 67 7.88 6.41 -8.04
N GLY A 68 8.42 6.05 -6.87
CA GLY A 68 7.97 6.54 -5.56
C GLY A 68 8.76 7.72 -5.00
N ASP A 69 9.80 8.19 -5.69
CA ASP A 69 10.73 9.23 -5.22
C ASP A 69 11.11 9.13 -3.73
N VAL A 70 11.79 8.03 -3.37
CA VAL A 70 12.23 7.75 -1.98
C VAL A 70 13.08 8.88 -1.41
N TRP A 71 13.96 9.47 -2.24
CA TRP A 71 14.85 10.53 -1.79
C TRP A 71 14.12 11.87 -1.60
N GLY A 72 13.23 12.25 -2.52
CA GLY A 72 12.37 13.42 -2.35
C GLY A 72 11.48 13.30 -1.12
N THR A 73 10.91 12.12 -0.89
CA THR A 73 10.13 11.83 0.32
C THR A 73 10.99 11.99 1.58
N LEU A 74 12.22 11.46 1.59
CA LEU A 74 13.12 11.61 2.75
C LEU A 74 13.48 13.07 3.03
N GLU A 75 13.72 13.86 1.98
CA GLU A 75 13.98 15.30 2.11
C GLU A 75 12.79 16.05 2.71
N ASP A 76 11.56 15.73 2.30
CA ASP A 76 10.33 16.32 2.87
C ASP A 76 10.16 16.01 4.37
N LEU A 77 10.76 14.92 4.85
CA LEU A 77 10.80 14.56 6.27
C LEU A 77 11.91 15.27 7.06
N ASP A 78 12.71 16.14 6.43
CA ASP A 78 13.93 16.75 7.00
C ASP A 78 14.95 15.70 7.52
N GLU A 79 14.99 14.52 6.89
CA GLU A 79 15.87 13.40 7.27
C GLU A 79 17.02 13.20 6.25
N THR A 80 18.02 12.42 6.65
CA THR A 80 19.15 12.06 5.78
C THR A 80 19.51 10.59 5.91
N ALA A 81 20.00 9.96 4.85
CA ALA A 81 20.38 8.55 4.86
C ALA A 81 21.59 8.32 3.94
N ALA A 82 22.40 7.30 4.25
CA ALA A 82 23.56 6.92 3.44
C ALA A 82 23.19 5.97 2.30
N THR A 83 22.06 5.25 2.42
CA THR A 83 21.56 4.29 1.44
C THR A 83 20.05 4.41 1.28
N GLU A 84 19.54 3.90 0.17
CA GLU A 84 18.08 3.87 -0.09
C GLU A 84 17.34 2.97 0.91
N ASP A 85 17.94 1.85 1.33
CA ASP A 85 17.36 1.01 2.38
C ASP A 85 17.24 1.77 3.71
N GLU A 86 18.26 2.55 4.10
CA GLU A 86 18.19 3.38 5.32
C GLU A 86 17.16 4.50 5.16
N ALA A 87 17.06 5.11 3.97
CA ALA A 87 16.04 6.12 3.67
C ALA A 87 14.64 5.51 3.85
N TRP A 88 14.42 4.33 3.28
CA TRP A 88 13.14 3.64 3.36
C TRP A 88 12.78 3.20 4.79
N ASP A 89 13.74 2.70 5.56
CA ASP A 89 13.53 2.37 6.99
C ASP A 89 13.10 3.61 7.79
N LYS A 90 13.66 4.78 7.51
CA LYS A 90 13.27 6.05 8.16
C LYS A 90 11.89 6.51 7.75
N ILE A 91 11.58 6.47 6.46
CA ILE A 91 10.27 6.83 5.91
C ILE A 91 9.20 5.93 6.52
N THR A 92 9.40 4.61 6.48
CA THR A 92 8.45 3.65 7.05
C THR A 92 8.25 3.89 8.55
N ALA A 93 9.31 4.05 9.35
CA ALA A 93 9.18 4.37 10.76
C ALA A 93 8.35 5.64 11.01
N PHE A 94 8.61 6.71 10.25
CA PHE A 94 7.88 7.97 10.36
C PHE A 94 6.37 7.79 10.15
N TYR A 95 5.96 7.10 9.09
CA TYR A 95 4.53 6.95 8.78
C TYR A 95 3.84 5.93 9.68
N LEU A 96 4.51 4.83 10.04
CA LEU A 96 3.94 3.82 10.93
C LEU A 96 3.66 4.40 12.33
N ASP A 97 4.53 5.28 12.85
CA ASP A 97 4.30 6.01 14.11
C ASP A 97 3.06 6.92 14.07
N ARG A 98 2.58 7.26 12.87
CA ARG A 98 1.40 8.10 12.62
C ARG A 98 0.15 7.30 12.30
N GLY A 99 0.21 5.97 12.42
CA GLY A 99 -0.93 5.07 12.23
C GLY A 99 -1.16 4.67 10.77
N CYS A 100 -0.20 4.92 9.88
CA CYS A 100 -0.22 4.35 8.54
C CYS A 100 0.06 2.83 8.58
N VAL A 101 -0.27 2.17 7.48
CA VAL A 101 -0.04 0.74 7.27
C VAL A 101 0.99 0.56 6.16
N LEU A 102 2.00 -0.27 6.40
CA LEU A 102 2.96 -0.72 5.39
C LEU A 102 2.48 -2.04 4.78
N LEU A 103 2.24 -2.04 3.48
CA LEU A 103 1.99 -3.24 2.69
C LEU A 103 3.29 -3.64 1.98
N ARG A 104 3.81 -4.83 2.27
CA ARG A 104 5.00 -5.40 1.64
C ARG A 104 4.61 -6.57 0.76
N VAL A 105 4.96 -6.52 -0.52
CA VAL A 105 4.77 -7.63 -1.46
C VAL A 105 6.08 -8.40 -1.60
N THR A 106 5.97 -9.72 -1.56
CA THR A 106 7.11 -10.65 -1.59
C THR A 106 7.00 -11.58 -2.80
N GLY A 107 8.14 -12.14 -3.22
CA GLY A 107 8.21 -13.04 -4.37
C GLY A 107 8.29 -12.34 -5.72
N LEU A 108 8.60 -11.04 -5.72
CA LEU A 108 8.93 -10.24 -6.90
C LEU A 108 10.45 -10.07 -7.04
N ASP A 109 10.91 -9.72 -8.24
CA ASP A 109 12.34 -9.49 -8.51
C ASP A 109 12.83 -8.14 -7.96
N GLU A 110 11.93 -7.16 -7.86
CA GLU A 110 12.19 -5.82 -7.34
C GLU A 110 11.35 -5.55 -6.07
N PRO A 111 11.76 -4.60 -5.20
CA PRO A 111 10.98 -4.23 -4.03
C PRO A 111 9.60 -3.70 -4.42
N GLU A 112 8.61 -3.98 -3.57
CA GLU A 112 7.23 -3.58 -3.79
C GLU A 112 6.57 -3.34 -2.43
N GLU A 113 6.63 -2.09 -1.97
CA GLU A 113 6.26 -1.68 -0.63
C GLU A 113 5.46 -0.37 -0.68
N TRP A 114 4.32 -0.35 0.00
CA TRP A 114 3.34 0.73 -0.09
C TRP A 114 2.93 1.19 1.31
N ILE A 115 2.99 2.50 1.56
CA ILE A 115 2.47 3.10 2.79
C ILE A 115 1.10 3.69 2.50
N LEU A 116 0.07 3.21 3.19
CA LEU A 116 -1.29 3.72 3.09
C LEU A 116 -1.72 4.37 4.40
N ALA A 117 -2.47 5.47 4.32
CA ALA A 117 -3.13 6.03 5.49
C ALA A 117 -4.02 4.97 6.16
N GLY A 118 -4.07 4.97 7.50
CA GLY A 118 -4.75 3.90 8.25
C GLY A 118 -6.26 3.80 7.97
N ASP A 119 -6.92 4.93 7.72
CA ASP A 119 -8.35 4.99 7.36
C ASP A 119 -8.60 4.49 5.94
N LEU A 120 -7.70 4.80 5.00
CA LEU A 120 -7.73 4.23 3.66
C LEU A 120 -7.53 2.71 3.75
N ALA A 121 -6.48 2.23 4.42
CA ALA A 121 -6.22 0.80 4.58
C ALA A 121 -7.45 0.05 5.13
N ALA A 122 -8.10 0.60 6.17
CA ALA A 122 -9.31 0.03 6.73
C ALA A 122 -10.50 0.01 5.73
N ARG A 123 -10.71 1.10 4.99
CA ARG A 123 -11.77 1.20 3.95
C ARG A 123 -11.59 0.19 2.84
N VAL A 124 -10.35 -0.08 2.49
CA VAL A 124 -9.90 -0.93 1.39
C VAL A 124 -9.74 -2.41 1.84
N GLY A 125 -10.17 -2.72 3.06
CA GLY A 125 -10.29 -4.09 3.57
C GLY A 125 -8.98 -4.68 4.12
N LEU A 126 -7.94 -3.86 4.25
CA LEU A 126 -6.72 -4.26 4.94
C LEU A 126 -6.95 -4.21 6.46
N PRO A 127 -6.45 -5.20 7.22
CA PRO A 127 -6.53 -5.17 8.67
C PRO A 127 -5.70 -4.00 9.21
N SER A 128 -6.36 -3.01 9.79
CA SER A 128 -5.69 -2.03 10.63
C SER A 128 -5.43 -2.64 12.00
N VAL A 129 -4.21 -2.53 12.52
CA VAL A 129 -3.96 -2.85 13.92
C VAL A 129 -4.40 -1.64 14.75
N GLY A 130 -5.65 -1.68 15.20
CA GLY A 130 -6.22 -0.62 16.02
C GLY A 130 -7.70 -0.79 16.36
N ALA A 131 -7.97 -1.58 17.41
CA ALA A 131 -9.02 -1.32 18.39
C ALA A 131 -8.47 -1.63 19.78
#